data_AF-A0A7T4QWZ2-F1
#
_entry.id   AF-A0A7T4QWZ2-F1
#
_cell.length_a   1.000
_cell.length_b   1.000
_cell.length_c   1.000
_cell.angle_alpha   90.00
_cell.angle_beta   90.00
_cell.angle_gamma   90.00
#
_symmetry.space_group_name_H-M   'P 1'
#
loop_
_entity.id
_entity.type
_entity.pdbx_description
1 polymer ?
#
loop_
_entity_poly.entity_id
_entity_poly.type
_entity_poly.pdbx_seq_one_letter_code
_entity_poly.pdbx_strand_id
1 'polypeptide(L)' 'MSKDRKNISELGRELGVSAAQLYKWRKESEEFGSDSFPGNGNIKQTPEQERISALEKKLKDSELELEILKKVIGICYS' A
#
# COMPACT_ATOMS: atom_id res chain seq x y z
N MET A 1 3.90 -3.85 30.73
CA MET A 1 2.58 -4.17 30.15
C MET A 1 2.61 -5.64 29.73
N SER A 2 1.98 -6.53 30.51
CA SER A 2 2.09 -7.98 30.35
C SER A 2 1.57 -8.47 29.02
N LYS A 3 2.40 -9.21 28.27
CA LYS A 3 2.06 -9.93 27.03
C LYS A 3 1.35 -11.26 27.33
N ASP A 4 0.61 -11.34 28.43
CA ASP A 4 0.06 -12.60 28.97
C ASP A 4 -1.45 -12.51 29.16
N ARG A 5 -2.19 -12.30 28.06
CA ARG A 5 -3.60 -12.69 28.01
C ARG A 5 -3.65 -14.08 27.37
N LYS A 6 -3.70 -15.10 28.23
CA LYS A 6 -3.60 -16.54 27.91
C LYS A 6 -4.70 -17.07 26.98
N ASN A 7 -5.63 -16.25 26.50
CA ASN A 7 -6.70 -16.73 25.63
C ASN A 7 -7.07 -15.69 24.55
N ILE A 8 -6.58 -15.91 23.33
CA ILE A 8 -6.87 -15.08 22.15
C ILE A 8 -8.36 -15.16 21.78
N SER A 9 -9.04 -16.25 22.13
CA SER A 9 -10.48 -16.42 21.89
C SER A 9 -11.33 -15.55 22.82
N GLU A 10 -10.93 -15.40 24.07
CA GLU A 10 -11.56 -14.47 25.02
C GLU A 10 -11.35 -13.01 24.59
N LEU A 11 -10.11 -12.68 24.17
CA LEU A 11 -9.77 -11.38 23.61
C LEU A 11 -10.58 -11.05 22.35
N GLY A 12 -10.77 -12.04 21.46
CA GLY A 12 -11.62 -11.89 20.28
C GLY A 12 -13.08 -11.64 20.63
N ARG A 13 -13.60 -12.34 21.63
CA ARG A 13 -14.97 -12.13 22.12
C ARG A 13 -15.16 -10.75 22.75
N GLU A 14 -14.19 -10.24 23.51
CA GLU A 14 -14.22 -8.89 24.08
C GLU A 14 -14.13 -7.79 23.01
N LEU A 15 -13.30 -7.98 21.99
CA LEU A 15 -13.08 -6.99 20.92
C LEU A 15 -14.11 -7.08 19.80
N GLY A 16 -14.99 -8.10 19.79
CA GLY A 16 -15.91 -8.36 18.69
C GLY A 16 -15.22 -8.79 17.39
N VAL A 17 -13.98 -9.28 17.48
CA VAL A 17 -13.15 -9.70 16.34
C VAL A 17 -12.89 -11.21 16.45
N SER A 18 -12.92 -11.94 15.34
CA SER A 18 -12.68 -13.38 15.41
C SER A 18 -11.25 -13.70 15.88
N ALA A 19 -11.10 -14.77 16.67
CA ALA A 19 -9.79 -15.23 17.12
C ALA A 19 -8.84 -15.52 15.93
N ALA A 20 -9.39 -16.00 14.81
CA ALA A 20 -8.64 -16.26 13.59
C ALA A 20 -8.01 -14.99 12.99
N GLN A 21 -8.73 -13.86 13.01
CA GLN A 21 -8.20 -12.57 12.58
C GLN A 21 -7.09 -12.08 13.51
N LEU A 22 -7.25 -12.26 14.83
CA LEU A 22 -6.21 -11.91 15.79
C LEU A 22 -4.93 -12.74 15.61
N TYR A 23 -5.06 -14.03 15.31
CA TYR A 23 -3.91 -14.89 14.98
C TYR A 23 -3.21 -14.43 13.70
N LYS A 24 -3.98 -14.11 12.66
CA LYS A 24 -3.46 -13.59 11.40
C LYS A 24 -2.70 -12.29 11.62
N TRP A 25 -3.27 -11.34 12.36
CA TRP A 25 -2.60 -10.06 12.66
C TRP A 25 -1.40 -10.21 13.58
N ARG A 26 -1.40 -11.15 14.52
CA ARG A 26 -0.22 -11.44 15.33
C ARG A 26 0.93 -11.94 14.45
N LYS A 27 0.65 -12.87 13.53
CA LYS A 27 1.65 -13.38 12.59
C LYS A 27 2.14 -12.30 11.64
N GLU A 28 1.22 -11.52 11.07
CA GLU A 28 1.56 -10.40 10.20
C GLU A 28 2.39 -9.35 10.95
N SER A 29 2.04 -9.02 12.20
CA SER A 29 2.80 -8.13 13.08
C SER A 29 4.21 -8.61 13.39
N GLU A 30 4.41 -9.92 13.51
CA GLU A 30 5.71 -10.52 13.79
C GLU A 30 6.60 -10.58 12.54
N GLU A 31 5.99 -10.80 11.37
CA GLU A 31 6.67 -10.93 10.09
C GLU A 31 6.98 -9.58 9.42
N PHE A 32 6.10 -8.57 9.59
CA PHE A 32 6.20 -7.28 8.89
C PHE A 32 6.34 -6.07 9.83
N GLY A 33 6.29 -6.27 11.16
CA GLY A 33 6.53 -5.20 12.13
C GLY A 33 5.57 -4.00 11.96
N SER A 34 6.14 -2.80 11.82
CA SER A 34 5.39 -1.53 11.65
C SER A 34 4.63 -1.41 10.32
N ASP A 35 4.97 -2.21 9.30
CA ASP A 35 4.32 -2.20 7.97
C ASP A 35 3.17 -3.21 7.88
N SER A 36 2.81 -3.84 9.00
CA SER A 36 1.79 -4.91 9.05
C SER A 36 0.37 -4.41 8.89
N PHE A 37 0.13 -3.12 9.13
CA PHE A 37 -1.20 -2.52 9.08
C PHE A 37 -1.26 -1.39 8.04
N PRO A 38 -1.08 -1.67 6.73
CA PRO A 38 -1.50 -0.72 5.73
C PRO A 38 -3.03 -0.65 5.81
N GLY A 39 -3.56 0.51 6.19
CA GLY A 39 -5.01 0.74 6.29
C GLY A 39 -5.75 0.29 5.02
N ASN A 40 -7.03 -0.06 5.19
CA ASN A 40 -7.87 -0.61 4.14
C ASN A 40 -7.83 0.27 2.86
N GLY A 41 -7.13 -0.20 1.82
CA GLY A 41 -6.96 0.53 0.55
C GLY A 41 -5.52 0.74 0.09
N ASN A 42 -4.53 0.59 0.97
CA ASN A 42 -3.12 0.62 0.56
C ASN A 42 -2.63 -0.79 0.26
N ILE A 43 -2.50 -1.10 -1.03
CA ILE A 43 -1.81 -2.31 -1.49
C ILE A 43 -0.39 -2.23 -0.92
N LYS A 44 0.09 -3.33 -0.31
CA LYS A 44 1.48 -3.47 0.12
C LYS A 44 2.39 -3.23 -1.09
N GLN A 45 2.84 -2.00 -1.29
CA GLN A 45 3.87 -1.71 -2.27
C GLN A 45 5.20 -1.95 -1.56
N THR A 46 5.94 -2.95 -2.02
CA THR A 46 7.36 -3.04 -1.66
C THR A 46 8.03 -1.71 -2.05
N PRO A 47 9.14 -1.32 -1.40
CA PRO A 47 9.88 -0.11 -1.80
C PRO A 47 10.27 -0.11 -3.28
N GLU A 48 10.36 -1.29 -3.90
CA GLU A 48 10.56 -1.46 -5.34
C GLU A 48 9.31 -1.12 -6.15
N GLN A 49 8.11 -1.55 -5.71
CA GLN A 49 6.84 -1.21 -6.37
C GLN A 49 6.51 0.28 -6.27
N GLU A 50 6.89 0.93 -5.17
CA GLU A 50 6.75 2.39 -5.04
C GLU A 50 7.66 3.13 -6.03
N ARG A 51 8.92 2.68 -6.18
CA ARG A 51 9.85 3.21 -7.18
C ARG A 51 9.35 2.99 -8.60
N ILE A 52 8.81 1.80 -8.90
CA ILE A 52 8.25 1.49 -10.22
C ILE A 52 7.09 2.46 -10.52
N SER A 53 6.13 2.62 -9.60
CA SER A 53 5.01 3.54 -9.80
C SER A 53 5.46 4.99 -9.98
N ALA A 54 6.46 5.44 -9.20
CA ALA A 54 7.02 6.78 -9.36
C ALA A 54 7.72 6.98 -10.71
N LEU A 55 8.42 5.96 -11.21
CA LEU A 55 9.08 5.99 -12.53
C LEU A 55 8.06 5.95 -13.67
N GLU A 56 7.03 5.10 -13.58
CA GLU A 56 5.93 5.04 -14.55
C GLU A 56 5.18 6.37 -14.65
N LYS A 57 4.93 7.02 -13.50
CA LYS A 57 4.32 8.34 -13.47
C LYS A 57 5.16 9.38 -14.22
N LYS A 58 6.47 9.42 -13.97
CA LYS A 58 7.39 10.35 -14.66
C LYS A 58 7.42 10.10 -16.17
N LEU A 59 7.45 8.84 -16.58
CA LEU A 59 7.44 8.48 -18.00
C LEU A 59 6.19 9.03 -18.69
N LYS A 60 5.03 8.79 -18.08
CA LYS A 60 3.74 9.25 -18.60
C LYS A 60 3.65 10.78 -18.67
N ASP A 61 4.15 11.47 -17.65
CA ASP A 61 4.17 12.94 -17.63
C ASP A 61 5.04 13.49 -18.79
N SER A 62 6.23 12.91 -19.02
CA SER A 62 7.09 13.31 -20.15
C SER A 62 6.50 12.97 -21.52
N GLU A 63 5.82 11.83 -21.68
CA GLU A 63 5.12 11.49 -22.91
C GLU A 63 4.01 12.50 -23.23
N LEU A 64 3.25 12.91 -22.21
CA LEU A 64 2.20 13.91 -22.36
C LEU A 64 2.76 15.28 -22.76
N GLU A 65 3.88 15.71 -22.15
CA GLU A 65 4.57 16.95 -22.52
C GLU A 65 5.00 16.93 -24.00
N LEU A 66 5.55 15.80 -24.46
CA LEU A 66 5.95 15.63 -25.86
C LEU A 66 4.75 15.64 -26.81
N GLU A 67 3.64 15.00 -26.45
CA GLU A 67 2.41 15.06 -27.24
C GLU A 67 1.86 16.47 -27.36
N ILE A 68 1.83 17.22 -26.25
CA ILE A 68 1.40 18.62 -26.23
C ILE A 68 2.30 19.45 -27.15
N LEU A 69 3.62 19.32 -27.00
CA LEU A 69 4.58 20.06 -27.81
C LEU A 69 4.42 19.73 -29.30
N LYS A 70 4.33 18.44 -29.66
CA LYS A 70 4.09 18.00 -31.04
C LYS A 70 2.80 18.56 -31.61
N LYS A 71 1.73 18.58 -30.81
CA LYS A 71 0.44 19.15 -31.22
C LYS A 71 0.54 20.66 -31.47
N VAL A 72 1.24 21.39 -30.60
CA VAL A 72 1.49 22.83 -30.77
C VAL A 72 2.31 23.10 -32.03
N ILE A 73 3.41 22.38 -32.23
CA ILE A 73 4.24 22.45 -33.44
C ILE A 73 3.36 22.17 -34.67
N GLY A 74 2.57 21.10 -34.65
CA GLY A 74 1.67 20.77 -35.77
C GLY A 74 0.70 21.88 -36.13
N ILE A 75 0.19 22.64 -35.15
CA ILE A 75 -0.69 23.80 -35.37
C ILE A 75 0.08 25.02 -35.87
N CYS A 76 1.29 25.26 -35.37
CA CYS A 76 2.09 26.43 -35.75
C CYS A 76 2.73 26.32 -37.14
N TYR A 77 2.96 25.08 -37.62
CA TYR A 77 3.56 24.82 -38.91
C TYR A 77 2.56 24.25 -39.96
N SER A 78 1.26 24.21 -39.63
CA SER A 78 0.16 24.00 -40.58
C SER A 78 -0.38 25.31 -41.11
#